data_AF-A0A7S3ZFQ2-F1
#
_entry.id   AF-A0A7S3ZFQ2-F1
#
_cell.length_a   1.000
_cell.length_b   1.000
_cell.length_c   1.000
_cell.angle_alpha   90.00
_cell.angle_beta   90.00
_cell.angle_gamma   90.00
#
_symmetry.space_group_name_H-M   'P 1'
#
loop_
_entity.id
_entity.type
_entity.pdbx_description
1 polymer ?
#
loop_
_entity_poly.entity_id
_entity_poly.type
_entity_poly.pdbx_seq_one_letter_code
_entity_poly.pdbx_strand_id
1 'polypeptide(L)'
;MSGADQPLLPQNRAGKGGCCSDPSNNPTGAIVAAIVATLGSFMFGFNLGFTSPALPSLEWGSDAVFTDCTEWNVGNDGGYTCKESVQGAFWSAIINFGAMAGAFTGGPVADAVGRKYAVILSGIPLAIGWLWLAFDTVYLNLLVARFLTGFGMGMVTPSINVFIPEISPKSLRGTLGSMFQLNLTIGILVVYVLGDYLTTPVTVTPSMNPTNPKNYKTALDHAECNWRLLAMVGCGVSVLMMVGMLFFPESPEYLISMAQKCEDEEKKSALEDRAIYALHFYRGAGY
;
A
#
# COMPACT_ATOMS: atom_id res chain seq x y z
N MET A 1 22.15 -49.33 -7.84
CA MET A 1 20.78 -48.80 -8.01
C MET A 1 19.94 -49.38 -6.89
N SER A 2 19.85 -48.65 -5.77
CA SER A 2 19.00 -48.99 -4.62
C SER A 2 18.14 -47.76 -4.39
N GLY A 3 16.86 -47.84 -4.76
CA GLY A 3 15.90 -46.76 -4.59
C GLY A 3 15.30 -46.85 -3.20
N ALA A 4 15.51 -45.81 -2.40
CA ALA A 4 14.96 -45.69 -1.06
C ALA A 4 13.51 -45.19 -1.11
N ASP A 5 12.68 -45.81 -0.28
CA ASP A 5 11.26 -45.57 -0.09
C ASP A 5 10.94 -44.12 0.35
N GLN A 6 9.97 -43.50 -0.33
CA GLN A 6 9.27 -42.30 0.15
C GLN A 6 8.06 -42.71 1.01
N PRO A 7 7.75 -42.01 2.12
CA PRO A 7 6.58 -42.33 2.93
C PRO A 7 5.28 -41.89 2.23
N LEU A 8 4.35 -42.84 2.14
CA LEU A 8 3.04 -42.75 1.52
C LEU A 8 2.12 -41.74 2.25
N LEU A 9 1.76 -40.65 1.58
CA LEU A 9 0.53 -39.92 1.88
C LEU A 9 -0.68 -40.81 1.54
N PRO A 10 -1.75 -40.84 2.35
CA PRO A 10 -2.91 -41.66 2.04
C PRO A 10 -3.67 -41.08 0.84
N GLN A 11 -3.43 -41.66 -0.34
CA GLN A 11 -4.33 -41.54 -1.48
C GLN A 11 -5.47 -42.54 -1.31
N ASN A 12 -6.70 -42.07 -1.10
CA ASN A 12 -7.89 -42.66 -1.72
C ASN A 12 -9.19 -41.92 -1.36
N ARG A 13 -9.74 -41.19 -2.35
CA ARG A 13 -10.98 -41.58 -3.07
C ARG A 13 -11.37 -40.47 -4.05
N ALA A 14 -11.05 -40.69 -5.32
CA ALA A 14 -11.75 -40.05 -6.43
C ALA A 14 -13.07 -40.81 -6.66
N GLY A 15 -14.19 -40.18 -6.27
CA GLY A 15 -15.54 -40.58 -6.62
C GLY A 15 -16.20 -39.45 -7.40
N LYS A 16 -16.64 -39.76 -8.63
CA LYS A 16 -17.29 -38.84 -9.58
C LYS A 16 -18.60 -38.26 -9.05
N GLY A 17 -18.85 -37.00 -9.41
CA GLY A 17 -20.17 -36.48 -9.77
C GLY A 17 -21.22 -36.45 -8.66
N GLY A 18 -21.21 -35.38 -7.87
CA GLY A 18 -22.30 -35.01 -6.99
C GLY A 18 -22.12 -33.57 -6.56
N CYS A 19 -23.13 -32.74 -6.84
CA CYS A 19 -23.23 -31.36 -6.37
C CYS A 19 -23.43 -31.40 -4.84
N CYS A 20 -22.40 -31.77 -4.09
CA CYS A 20 -22.37 -31.58 -2.65
C CYS A 20 -21.96 -30.14 -2.43
N SER A 21 -22.97 -29.26 -2.35
CA SER A 21 -22.84 -28.05 -1.57
C SER A 21 -22.48 -28.51 -0.15
N ASP A 22 -21.19 -28.40 0.20
CA ASP A 22 -20.74 -28.65 1.57
C ASP A 22 -21.61 -27.81 2.52
N PRO A 23 -22.26 -28.43 3.53
CA PRO A 23 -23.15 -27.70 4.40
C PRO A 23 -22.33 -26.73 5.26
N SER A 24 -22.59 -25.42 5.08
CA SER A 24 -22.06 -24.28 5.85
C SER A 24 -20.63 -23.80 5.59
N ASN A 25 -20.08 -24.01 4.39
CA ASN A 25 -18.86 -23.29 3.99
C ASN A 25 -19.21 -21.82 3.72
N ASN A 26 -19.23 -20.98 4.76
CA ASN A 26 -19.47 -19.55 4.63
C ASN A 26 -18.13 -18.80 4.47
N PRO A 27 -17.72 -18.43 3.24
CA PRO A 27 -16.43 -17.78 3.00
C PRO A 27 -16.41 -16.32 3.43
N THR A 28 -17.45 -15.80 4.09
CA THR A 28 -17.52 -14.38 4.50
C THR A 28 -16.27 -13.97 5.30
N GLY A 29 -15.78 -14.80 6.23
CA GLY A 29 -14.58 -14.49 7.01
C GLY A 29 -13.34 -14.27 6.13
N ALA A 30 -13.11 -15.15 5.15
CA ALA A 30 -12.01 -15.03 4.21
C ALA A 30 -12.16 -13.83 3.27
N ILE A 31 -13.37 -13.55 2.79
CA ILE A 31 -13.65 -12.41 1.91
C ILE A 31 -13.39 -11.10 2.65
N VAL A 32 -13.92 -10.93 3.86
CA VAL A 32 -13.75 -9.70 4.64
C VAL A 32 -12.28 -9.50 5.02
N ALA A 33 -11.58 -10.56 5.45
CA ALA A 33 -10.15 -10.49 5.74
C ALA A 33 -9.31 -10.12 4.51
N ALA A 34 -9.65 -10.67 3.34
CA ALA A 34 -8.98 -10.32 2.09
C ALA A 34 -9.25 -8.86 1.68
N ILE A 35 -10.47 -8.35 1.85
CA ILE A 35 -10.79 -6.94 1.58
C ILE A 35 -9.96 -6.02 2.49
N VAL A 36 -9.86 -6.34 3.78
CA VAL A 36 -9.05 -5.55 4.72
C VAL A 36 -7.56 -5.65 4.41
N ALA A 37 -7.05 -6.83 4.10
CA ALA A 37 -5.65 -7.01 3.71
C ALA A 37 -5.30 -6.26 2.41
N THR A 38 -6.22 -6.23 1.44
CA THR A 38 -6.02 -5.52 0.17
C THR A 38 -6.10 -4.00 0.29
N LEU A 39 -6.40 -3.44 1.47
CA LEU A 39 -6.13 -2.02 1.75
C LEU A 39 -4.65 -1.68 1.63
N GLY A 40 -3.74 -2.64 1.84
CA GLY A 40 -2.32 -2.43 1.55
C GLY A 40 -2.02 -2.31 0.06
N SER A 41 -2.75 -3.04 -0.79
CA SER A 41 -2.70 -2.90 -2.25
C SER A 41 -3.25 -1.56 -2.71
N PHE A 42 -4.36 -1.11 -2.08
CA PHE A 42 -4.88 0.24 -2.28
C PHE A 42 -3.82 1.28 -1.92
N MET A 43 -3.12 1.13 -0.80
CA MET A 43 -2.06 2.05 -0.40
C MET A 43 -0.87 2.05 -1.35
N PHE A 44 -0.55 0.91 -1.97
CA PHE A 44 0.42 0.85 -3.07
C PHE A 44 -0.03 1.77 -4.21
N GLY A 45 -1.26 1.59 -4.69
CA GLY A 45 -1.82 2.40 -5.78
C GLY A 45 -1.88 3.89 -5.44
N PHE A 46 -2.30 4.22 -4.22
CA PHE A 46 -2.35 5.58 -3.71
C PHE A 46 -0.95 6.22 -3.70
N ASN A 47 0.08 5.49 -3.26
CA ASN A 47 1.47 5.97 -3.28
C ASN A 47 1.97 6.24 -4.71
N LEU A 48 1.63 5.39 -5.68
CA LEU A 48 2.01 5.57 -7.09
C LEU A 48 1.38 6.83 -7.69
N GLY A 49 0.10 7.07 -7.42
CA GLY A 49 -0.62 8.19 -8.01
C GLY A 49 -0.43 9.52 -7.26
N PHE A 50 -0.06 9.51 -5.97
CA PHE A 50 0.04 10.72 -5.14
C PHE A 50 0.92 11.82 -5.73
N THR A 51 2.05 11.43 -6.34
CA THR A 51 3.00 12.38 -6.91
C THR A 51 2.34 13.29 -7.95
N SER A 52 1.39 12.78 -8.73
CA SER A 52 0.80 13.53 -9.84
C SER A 52 0.06 14.81 -9.42
N PRO A 53 -0.89 14.79 -8.46
CA PRO A 53 -1.53 16.01 -7.98
C PRO A 53 -0.65 16.81 -7.00
N ALA A 54 0.28 16.17 -6.29
CA ALA A 54 1.09 16.84 -5.28
C ALA A 54 2.27 17.65 -5.88
N LEU A 55 2.89 17.15 -6.94
CA LEU A 55 4.11 17.74 -7.49
C LEU A 55 3.92 19.18 -7.99
N PRO A 56 2.86 19.53 -8.76
CA PRO A 56 2.64 20.91 -9.21
C PRO A 56 2.52 21.89 -8.04
N SER A 57 1.88 21.47 -6.95
CA SER A 57 1.70 22.29 -5.73
C SER A 57 3.00 22.43 -4.92
N LEU A 58 3.86 21.42 -4.93
CA LEU A 58 5.17 21.45 -4.26
C LEU A 58 6.24 22.24 -5.03
N GLU A 59 6.05 22.41 -6.35
CA GLU A 59 6.95 23.20 -7.20
C GLU A 59 6.53 24.67 -7.31
N TRP A 60 5.22 24.94 -7.40
CA TRP A 60 4.69 26.26 -7.78
C TRP A 60 3.60 26.81 -6.84
N GLY A 61 3.18 26.07 -5.82
CA GLY A 61 2.14 26.52 -4.88
C GLY A 61 2.67 27.50 -3.82
N SER A 62 1.78 28.03 -3.00
CA SER A 62 2.11 28.86 -1.83
C SER A 62 3.09 28.20 -0.86
N ASP A 63 3.06 26.86 -0.83
CA ASP A 63 3.91 25.98 -0.01
C ASP A 63 5.09 25.41 -0.84
N ALA A 64 5.53 26.07 -1.92
CA ALA A 64 6.57 25.53 -2.79
C ALA A 64 7.87 25.21 -2.01
N VAL A 65 8.30 23.95 -2.10
CA VAL A 65 9.51 23.43 -1.43
C VAL A 65 10.61 23.13 -2.43
N PHE A 66 10.28 22.86 -3.70
CA PHE A 66 11.22 22.37 -4.73
C PHE A 66 11.73 23.46 -5.69
N THR A 67 11.52 24.74 -5.36
CA THR A 67 11.84 25.86 -6.24
C THR A 67 13.35 26.07 -6.35
N ASP A 68 13.91 25.73 -7.51
CA ASP A 68 15.28 26.08 -7.93
C ASP A 68 15.18 27.02 -9.15
N CYS A 69 14.48 28.15 -8.99
CA CYS A 69 14.38 29.16 -10.01
C CYS A 69 15.59 30.09 -9.91
N THR A 70 16.39 30.13 -10.96
CA THR A 70 17.48 31.11 -11.07
C THR A 70 16.94 32.34 -11.77
N GLU A 71 17.13 33.50 -11.14
CA GLU A 71 16.85 34.79 -11.76
C GLU A 71 17.83 34.96 -12.94
N TRP A 72 17.30 35.18 -14.14
CA TRP A 72 18.13 35.52 -15.29
C TRP A 72 17.89 36.99 -15.65
N ASN A 73 18.94 37.78 -15.46
CA ASN A 73 18.96 39.18 -15.84
C ASN A 73 19.70 39.34 -17.17
N VAL A 74 18.96 39.65 -18.25
CA VAL A 74 19.53 40.18 -19.51
C VAL A 74 19.03 41.59 -19.71
N GLY A 75 19.86 42.57 -19.36
CA GLY A 75 19.49 43.98 -19.47
C GLY A 75 18.37 44.37 -18.49
N ASN A 76 17.49 45.29 -18.92
CA ASN A 76 16.34 45.75 -18.13
C ASN A 76 15.13 44.78 -18.15
N ASP A 77 15.22 43.69 -18.90
CA ASP A 77 14.19 42.66 -19.01
C ASP A 77 14.60 41.44 -18.17
N GLY A 78 14.44 41.55 -16.86
CA GLY A 78 14.63 40.43 -15.93
C GLY A 78 13.46 39.43 -16.01
N GLY A 79 13.78 38.14 -15.96
CA GLY A 79 12.79 37.06 -15.88
C GLY A 79 13.30 35.87 -15.06
N TYR A 80 12.39 35.02 -14.60
CA TYR A 80 12.74 33.78 -13.93
C TYR A 80 12.84 32.65 -14.96
N THR A 81 13.96 31.91 -14.96
CA THR A 81 14.05 30.63 -15.68
C THR A 81 14.04 29.52 -14.65
N CYS A 82 12.99 28.71 -14.65
CA CYS A 82 12.89 27.55 -13.78
C CYS A 82 13.16 26.32 -14.65
N LYS A 83 14.25 25.60 -14.37
CA LYS A 83 14.48 24.27 -14.96
C LYS A 83 13.50 23.28 -14.33
N GLU A 84 13.19 22.18 -15.01
CA GLU A 84 12.55 21.01 -14.37
C GLU A 84 13.26 20.75 -13.04
N SER A 85 12.49 20.70 -11.94
CA SER A 85 13.11 20.56 -10.63
C SER A 85 13.71 19.15 -10.54
N VAL A 86 15.03 19.04 -10.68
CA VAL A 86 15.75 17.78 -10.42
C VAL A 86 15.39 17.25 -9.03
N GLN A 87 15.06 18.16 -8.11
CA GLN A 87 14.54 17.90 -6.78
C GLN A 87 13.18 17.19 -6.79
N GLY A 88 12.18 17.68 -7.54
CA GLY A 88 10.87 17.05 -7.65
C GLY A 88 10.92 15.69 -8.37
N ALA A 89 11.74 15.59 -9.43
CA ALA A 89 12.01 14.32 -10.09
C ALA A 89 12.67 13.31 -9.13
N PHE A 90 13.66 13.72 -8.36
CA PHE A 90 14.30 12.85 -7.37
C PHE A 90 13.36 12.46 -6.24
N TRP A 91 12.54 13.39 -5.75
CA TRP A 91 11.53 13.14 -4.72
C TRP A 91 10.45 12.15 -5.18
N SER A 92 10.03 12.21 -6.43
CA SER A 92 9.11 11.21 -7.00
C SER A 92 9.76 9.85 -7.20
N ALA A 93 11.07 9.80 -7.50
CA ALA A 93 11.79 8.56 -7.75
C ALA A 93 12.19 7.82 -6.46
N ILE A 94 12.50 8.54 -5.36
CA ILE A 94 13.06 7.95 -4.12
C ILE A 94 12.14 6.91 -3.47
N ILE A 95 10.83 7.00 -3.71
CA ILE A 95 9.85 6.02 -3.25
C ILE A 95 10.16 4.60 -3.76
N ASN A 96 10.71 4.47 -4.98
CA ASN A 96 11.06 3.19 -5.57
C ASN A 96 12.27 2.55 -4.87
N PHE A 97 13.24 3.36 -4.44
CA PHE A 97 14.35 2.88 -3.60
C PHE A 97 13.85 2.40 -2.24
N GLY A 98 12.91 3.14 -1.64
CA GLY A 98 12.21 2.71 -0.43
C GLY A 98 11.51 1.36 -0.65
N ALA A 99 10.70 1.24 -1.71
CA ALA A 99 9.97 0.02 -2.05
C ALA A 99 10.90 -1.17 -2.31
N MET A 100 12.03 -0.96 -2.99
CA MET A 100 13.05 -1.99 -3.18
C MET A 100 13.60 -2.48 -1.85
N ALA A 101 14.02 -1.57 -0.96
CA ALA A 101 14.50 -1.93 0.37
C ALA A 101 13.41 -2.67 1.19
N GLY A 102 12.17 -2.21 1.11
CA GLY A 102 11.02 -2.84 1.77
C GLY A 102 10.68 -4.22 1.22
N ALA A 103 10.83 -4.45 -0.08
CA ALA A 103 10.58 -5.75 -0.69
C ALA A 103 11.60 -6.79 -0.23
N PHE A 104 12.88 -6.41 -0.08
CA PHE A 104 13.93 -7.30 0.45
C PHE A 104 13.70 -7.67 1.92
N THR A 105 13.15 -6.76 2.73
CA THR A 105 12.87 -7.01 4.15
C THR A 105 11.51 -7.70 4.38
N GLY A 106 10.53 -7.47 3.50
CA GLY A 106 9.16 -7.93 3.66
C GLY A 106 9.01 -9.45 3.75
N GLY A 107 9.69 -10.20 2.88
CA GLY A 107 9.66 -11.67 2.89
C GLY A 107 10.20 -12.26 4.21
N PRO A 108 11.47 -11.97 4.58
CA PRO A 108 12.04 -12.45 5.85
C PRO A 108 11.22 -12.05 7.08
N VAL A 109 10.67 -10.82 7.12
CA VAL A 109 9.80 -10.38 8.21
C VAL A 109 8.52 -11.22 8.25
N ALA A 110 7.87 -11.44 7.11
CA ALA A 110 6.66 -12.25 7.03
C ALA A 110 6.89 -13.71 7.44
N ASP A 111 8.06 -14.28 7.15
CA ASP A 111 8.42 -15.64 7.56
C ASP A 111 8.81 -15.73 9.05
N ALA A 112 9.32 -14.64 9.64
CA ALA A 112 9.73 -14.61 11.05
C ALA A 112 8.58 -14.32 12.02
N VAL A 113 7.72 -13.34 11.70
CA VAL A 113 6.65 -12.89 12.61
C VAL A 113 5.26 -13.37 12.21
N GLY A 114 5.09 -13.85 10.98
CA GLY A 114 3.80 -14.22 10.40
C GLY A 114 3.26 -13.18 9.43
N ARG A 115 2.26 -13.59 8.63
CA ARG A 115 1.72 -12.77 7.54
C ARG A 115 0.92 -11.59 8.08
N LYS A 116 0.05 -11.81 9.07
CA LYS A 116 -0.74 -10.76 9.74
C LYS A 116 0.18 -9.71 10.36
N TYR A 117 1.15 -10.15 11.15
CA TYR A 117 2.03 -9.22 11.85
C TYR A 117 2.96 -8.48 10.89
N ALA A 118 3.39 -9.10 9.78
CA ALA A 118 4.14 -8.38 8.75
C ALA A 118 3.32 -7.27 8.07
N VAL A 119 2.04 -7.48 7.80
CA VAL A 119 1.14 -6.43 7.30
C VAL A 119 0.97 -5.31 8.33
N ILE A 120 0.84 -5.64 9.62
CA ILE A 120 0.72 -4.62 10.68
C ILE A 120 2.04 -3.83 10.84
N LEU A 121 3.18 -4.52 10.87
CA LEU A 121 4.50 -3.90 11.02
C LEU A 121 4.86 -3.00 9.83
N SER A 122 4.47 -3.38 8.61
CA SER A 122 4.65 -2.54 7.42
C SER A 122 3.74 -1.31 7.40
N GLY A 123 2.60 -1.37 8.09
CA GLY A 123 1.74 -0.21 8.30
C GLY A 123 2.39 0.90 9.13
N ILE A 124 3.34 0.58 10.03
CA ILE A 124 4.05 1.57 10.87
C ILE A 124 4.85 2.58 10.03
N PRO A 125 5.81 2.16 9.18
CA PRO A 125 6.52 3.10 8.32
C PRO A 125 5.59 3.79 7.30
N LEU A 126 4.54 3.13 6.83
CA LEU A 126 3.51 3.78 5.99
C LEU A 126 2.83 4.94 6.72
N ALA A 127 2.28 4.71 7.92
CA ALA A 127 1.58 5.74 8.68
C ALA A 127 2.51 6.88 9.09
N ILE A 128 3.72 6.56 9.58
CA ILE A 128 4.73 7.57 9.94
C ILE A 128 5.14 8.38 8.72
N GLY A 129 5.40 7.74 7.57
CA GLY A 129 5.80 8.42 6.35
C GLY A 129 4.73 9.38 5.83
N TRP A 130 3.46 8.97 5.85
CA TRP A 130 2.33 9.82 5.45
C TRP A 130 2.10 10.98 6.42
N LEU A 131 2.17 10.72 7.73
CA LEU A 131 2.04 11.74 8.75
C LEU A 131 3.18 12.76 8.63
N TRP A 132 4.41 12.30 8.42
CA TRP A 132 5.57 13.15 8.26
C TRP A 132 5.44 14.02 7.00
N LEU A 133 5.02 13.45 5.87
CA LEU A 133 4.71 14.22 4.66
C LEU A 133 3.69 15.33 4.93
N ALA A 134 2.61 15.06 5.67
CA ALA A 134 1.54 16.03 5.89
C ALA A 134 1.98 17.28 6.68
N PHE A 135 2.94 17.15 7.60
CA PHE A 135 3.33 18.24 8.50
C PHE A 135 4.65 18.93 8.13
N ASP A 136 5.52 18.28 7.36
CA ASP A 136 6.83 18.87 7.06
C ASP A 136 6.76 19.95 5.97
N THR A 137 7.82 20.76 5.91
CA THR A 137 8.06 21.82 4.94
C THR A 137 9.48 21.76 4.37
N VAL A 138 10.36 20.91 4.93
CA VAL A 138 11.76 20.82 4.56
C VAL A 138 11.97 19.72 3.51
N TYR A 139 12.62 20.07 2.39
CA TYR A 139 12.90 19.15 1.28
C TYR A 139 13.48 17.80 1.72
N LEU A 140 14.54 17.81 2.55
CA LEU A 140 15.20 16.59 3.01
C LEU A 140 14.26 15.70 3.83
N ASN A 141 13.40 16.29 4.65
CA ASN A 141 12.44 15.52 5.44
C ASN A 141 11.34 14.93 4.54
N LEU A 142 10.88 15.67 3.52
CA LEU A 142 9.95 15.14 2.53
C LEU A 142 10.54 13.98 1.71
N LEU A 143 11.85 13.98 1.44
CA LEU A 143 12.56 12.85 0.83
C LEU A 143 12.57 11.63 1.75
N VAL A 144 12.93 11.82 3.03
CA VAL A 144 12.95 10.73 4.02
C VAL A 144 11.55 10.15 4.19
N ALA A 145 10.54 11.01 4.28
CA ALA A 145 9.15 10.59 4.41
C ALA A 145 8.68 9.80 3.18
N ARG A 146 9.05 10.22 1.95
CA ARG A 146 8.78 9.43 0.72
C ARG A 146 9.48 8.09 0.68
N PHE A 147 10.74 8.04 1.10
CA PHE A 147 11.47 6.79 1.23
C PHE A 147 10.74 5.85 2.20
N LEU A 148 10.26 6.38 3.33
CA LEU A 148 9.57 5.60 4.36
C LEU A 148 8.20 5.07 3.90
N THR A 149 7.40 5.88 3.17
CA THR A 149 6.15 5.38 2.59
C THR A 149 6.41 4.28 1.55
N GLY A 150 7.45 4.44 0.74
CA GLY A 150 7.92 3.41 -0.20
C GLY A 150 8.33 2.13 0.52
N PHE A 151 9.13 2.25 1.58
CA PHE A 151 9.58 1.12 2.39
C PHE A 151 8.42 0.30 2.97
N GLY A 152 7.44 0.96 3.58
CA GLY A 152 6.27 0.26 4.12
C GLY A 152 5.42 -0.40 3.03
N MET A 153 5.22 0.24 1.88
CA MET A 153 4.52 -0.37 0.73
C MET A 153 5.30 -1.58 0.16
N GLY A 154 6.63 -1.49 0.11
CA GLY A 154 7.49 -2.59 -0.34
C GLY A 154 7.38 -3.81 0.58
N MET A 155 7.32 -3.58 1.90
CA MET A 155 7.18 -4.64 2.90
C MET A 155 5.80 -5.31 2.88
N VAL A 156 4.72 -4.54 2.67
CA VAL A 156 3.35 -5.07 2.74
C VAL A 156 3.02 -5.99 1.55
N THR A 157 3.58 -5.68 0.37
CA THR A 157 3.29 -6.36 -0.89
C THR A 157 3.51 -7.88 -0.88
N PRO A 158 4.70 -8.40 -0.53
CA PRO A 158 4.92 -9.85 -0.47
C PRO A 158 4.03 -10.52 0.59
N SER A 159 3.81 -9.84 1.72
CA SER A 159 2.99 -10.34 2.82
C SER A 159 1.54 -10.58 2.36
N ILE A 160 0.94 -9.63 1.64
CA ILE A 160 -0.44 -9.75 1.13
C ILE A 160 -0.53 -10.84 0.04
N ASN A 161 0.43 -10.89 -0.88
CA ASN A 161 0.43 -11.87 -1.97
C ASN A 161 0.50 -13.32 -1.47
N VAL A 162 1.10 -13.54 -0.31
CA VAL A 162 1.12 -14.86 0.35
C VAL A 162 -0.10 -15.06 1.25
N PHE A 163 -0.52 -14.03 1.98
CA PHE A 163 -1.67 -14.10 2.88
C PHE A 163 -2.97 -14.46 2.17
N ILE A 164 -3.29 -13.81 1.04
CA ILE A 164 -4.56 -14.01 0.32
C ILE A 164 -4.73 -15.48 -0.10
N PRO A 165 -3.79 -16.13 -0.81
CA PRO A 165 -3.93 -17.54 -1.18
C PRO A 165 -4.08 -18.50 0.00
N GLU A 166 -3.42 -18.23 1.13
CA GLU A 166 -3.44 -19.08 2.32
C GLU A 166 -4.82 -19.07 3.01
N ILE A 167 -5.45 -17.90 3.11
CA ILE A 167 -6.80 -17.76 3.71
C ILE A 167 -7.93 -18.10 2.74
N SER A 168 -7.68 -18.05 1.43
CA SER A 168 -8.73 -18.22 0.42
C SER A 168 -9.20 -19.67 0.28
N PRO A 169 -10.52 -19.93 0.15
CA PRO A 169 -11.01 -21.23 -0.25
C PRO A 169 -10.63 -21.50 -1.71
N LYS A 170 -10.49 -22.79 -2.06
CA LYS A 170 -10.01 -23.22 -3.39
C LYS A 170 -10.82 -22.65 -4.55
N SER A 171 -12.13 -22.45 -4.37
CA SER A 171 -13.05 -21.91 -5.38
C SER A 171 -12.90 -20.39 -5.62
N LEU A 172 -12.50 -19.62 -4.60
CA LEU A 172 -12.43 -18.14 -4.68
C LEU A 172 -11.00 -17.60 -4.74
N ARG A 173 -9.98 -18.47 -4.65
CA ARG A 173 -8.57 -18.07 -4.66
C ARG A 173 -8.19 -17.20 -5.86
N GLY A 174 -8.75 -17.49 -7.04
CA GLY A 174 -8.55 -16.67 -8.24
C GLY A 174 -9.15 -15.27 -8.11
N THR A 175 -10.42 -15.18 -7.70
CA THR A 175 -11.13 -13.91 -7.53
C THR A 175 -10.48 -13.03 -6.45
N LEU A 176 -10.13 -13.61 -5.30
CA LEU A 176 -9.47 -12.88 -4.21
C LEU A 176 -8.05 -12.43 -4.60
N GLY A 177 -7.34 -13.22 -5.41
CA GLY A 177 -6.07 -12.78 -6.01
C GLY A 177 -6.24 -11.57 -6.93
N SER A 178 -7.28 -11.54 -7.77
CA SER A 178 -7.56 -10.37 -8.63
C SER A 178 -7.96 -9.12 -7.85
N MET A 179 -8.54 -9.26 -6.65
CA MET A 179 -8.87 -8.12 -5.79
C MET A 179 -7.64 -7.31 -5.39
N PHE A 180 -6.46 -7.93 -5.27
CA PHE A 180 -5.20 -7.22 -5.02
C PHE A 180 -4.96 -6.15 -6.11
N GLN A 181 -4.97 -6.59 -7.37
CA GLN A 181 -4.70 -5.70 -8.51
C GLN A 181 -5.81 -4.67 -8.70
N LEU A 182 -7.07 -5.08 -8.49
CA LEU A 182 -8.21 -4.18 -8.55
C LEU A 182 -8.07 -3.05 -7.51
N ASN A 183 -7.80 -3.39 -6.24
CA ASN A 183 -7.63 -2.37 -5.19
C ASN A 183 -6.44 -1.46 -5.43
N LEU A 184 -5.35 -1.96 -6.02
CA LEU A 184 -4.24 -1.11 -6.46
C LEU A 184 -4.72 -0.07 -7.49
N THR A 185 -5.45 -0.49 -8.53
CA THR A 185 -5.98 0.45 -9.52
C THR A 185 -7.00 1.43 -8.94
N ILE A 186 -7.83 0.98 -7.98
CA ILE A 186 -8.74 1.85 -7.24
C ILE A 186 -7.97 2.89 -6.43
N GLY A 187 -6.85 2.53 -5.82
CA GLY A 187 -5.96 3.45 -5.10
C GLY A 187 -5.44 4.58 -5.99
N ILE A 188 -5.01 4.24 -7.21
CA ILE A 188 -4.56 5.22 -8.23
C ILE A 188 -5.72 6.14 -8.63
N LEU A 189 -6.90 5.56 -8.90
CA LEU A 189 -8.08 6.33 -9.28
C LEU A 189 -8.48 7.31 -8.17
N VAL A 190 -8.56 6.84 -6.92
CA VAL A 190 -8.99 7.65 -5.78
C VAL A 190 -8.03 8.81 -5.53
N VAL A 191 -6.71 8.59 -5.61
CA VAL A 191 -5.76 9.68 -5.38
C VAL A 191 -5.82 10.75 -6.47
N TYR A 192 -6.13 10.37 -7.72
CA TYR A 192 -6.35 11.35 -8.80
C TYR A 192 -7.65 12.13 -8.63
N VAL A 193 -8.75 11.44 -8.31
CA VAL A 193 -10.05 12.10 -8.07
C VAL A 193 -9.99 13.02 -6.85
N LEU A 194 -9.36 12.57 -5.76
CA LEU A 194 -9.17 13.41 -4.57
C LEU A 194 -8.21 14.55 -4.86
N GLY A 195 -7.13 14.32 -5.62
CA GLY A 195 -6.21 15.36 -6.04
C GLY A 195 -6.93 16.48 -6.80
N ASP A 196 -7.76 16.12 -7.78
CA ASP A 196 -8.58 17.08 -8.54
C ASP A 196 -9.60 17.80 -7.66
N TYR A 197 -10.33 17.07 -6.80
CA TYR A 197 -11.32 17.67 -5.90
C TYR A 197 -10.71 18.62 -4.86
N LEU A 198 -9.50 18.32 -4.37
CA LEU A 198 -8.77 19.14 -3.39
C LEU A 198 -7.97 20.28 -4.04
N THR A 199 -8.02 20.38 -5.36
CA THR A 199 -7.40 21.46 -6.11
C THR A 199 -8.33 22.66 -6.13
N THR A 200 -7.94 23.75 -5.46
CA THR A 200 -8.77 24.96 -5.44
C THR A 200 -8.71 25.67 -6.80
N PRO A 201 -9.86 26.06 -7.38
CA PRO A 201 -9.86 26.86 -8.59
C PRO A 201 -9.26 28.24 -8.28
N VAL A 202 -8.27 28.65 -9.06
CA VAL A 202 -7.58 29.92 -8.85
C VAL A 202 -8.53 31.09 -9.04
N THR A 203 -8.81 31.81 -7.95
CA THR A 203 -9.48 33.11 -8.00
C THR A 203 -8.49 34.16 -8.53
N VAL A 204 -8.63 34.51 -9.80
CA VAL A 204 -7.97 35.67 -10.41
C VAL A 204 -8.28 36.93 -9.60
N THR A 205 -7.26 37.52 -8.98
CA THR A 205 -7.40 38.79 -8.26
C THR A 205 -7.35 39.98 -9.24
N PRO A 206 -8.11 41.08 -9.03
CA PRO A 206 -8.16 42.22 -9.94
C PRO A 206 -6.84 42.99 -10.10
N SER A 207 -5.81 42.66 -9.31
CA SER A 207 -4.45 43.22 -9.41
C SER A 207 -3.62 42.62 -10.55
N MET A 208 -4.11 41.58 -11.22
CA MET A 208 -3.46 40.98 -12.38
C MET A 208 -3.78 41.79 -13.63
N ASN A 209 -2.79 42.53 -14.15
CA ASN A 209 -2.92 43.34 -15.36
C ASN A 209 -3.33 42.46 -16.57
N PRO A 210 -4.51 42.67 -17.17
CA PRO A 210 -5.06 41.79 -18.22
C PRO A 210 -4.34 41.89 -19.58
N THR A 211 -3.31 42.72 -19.72
CA THR A 211 -2.59 42.91 -20.99
C THR A 211 -1.43 41.93 -21.23
N ASN A 212 -0.99 41.16 -20.23
CA ASN A 212 0.06 40.16 -20.43
C ASN A 212 -0.51 38.74 -20.43
N PRO A 213 -0.65 38.09 -21.60
CA PRO A 213 -1.30 36.79 -21.70
C PRO A 213 -0.59 35.65 -20.97
N LYS A 214 0.67 35.85 -20.57
CA LYS A 214 1.41 34.89 -19.74
C LYS A 214 0.86 34.85 -18.32
N ASN A 215 0.50 35.99 -17.74
CA ASN A 215 0.13 36.08 -16.32
C ASN A 215 -1.21 35.40 -16.01
N TYR A 216 -2.19 35.43 -16.94
CA TYR A 216 -3.48 34.75 -16.72
C TYR A 216 -3.38 33.23 -16.89
N LYS A 217 -2.54 32.76 -17.81
CA LYS A 217 -2.35 31.32 -18.07
C LYS A 217 -1.54 30.68 -16.95
N THR A 218 -0.51 31.37 -16.47
CA THR A 218 0.27 31.01 -15.29
C THR A 218 -0.63 30.93 -14.04
N ALA A 219 -1.47 31.93 -13.77
CA ALA A 219 -2.40 31.88 -12.63
C ALA A 219 -3.41 30.71 -12.72
N LEU A 220 -4.03 30.45 -13.89
CA LEU A 220 -4.95 29.31 -14.06
C LEU A 220 -4.27 27.94 -14.05
N ASP A 221 -3.00 27.84 -14.43
CA ASP A 221 -2.21 26.59 -14.43
C ASP A 221 -1.70 26.22 -13.01
N HIS A 222 -1.73 27.15 -12.04
CA HIS A 222 -1.26 26.91 -10.66
C HIS A 222 -2.42 26.61 -9.70
N ALA A 223 -3.19 25.60 -10.05
CA ALA A 223 -4.22 25.11 -9.16
C ALA A 223 -3.57 24.36 -7.98
N GLU A 224 -3.68 24.94 -6.77
CA GLU A 224 -3.07 24.40 -5.56
C GLU A 224 -3.91 23.24 -5.04
N CYS A 225 -3.38 22.02 -5.18
CA CYS A 225 -3.90 20.86 -4.48
C CYS A 225 -3.45 20.93 -3.02
N ASN A 226 -4.39 20.77 -2.09
CA ASN A 226 -4.04 20.57 -0.69
C ASN A 226 -3.43 19.16 -0.48
N TRP A 227 -2.17 19.01 -0.91
CA TRP A 227 -1.41 17.77 -0.89
C TRP A 227 -1.16 17.25 0.54
N ARG A 228 -1.18 18.14 1.54
CA ARG A 228 -1.11 17.79 2.96
C ARG A 228 -2.35 17.01 3.39
N LEU A 229 -3.54 17.47 3.01
CA LEU A 229 -4.79 16.74 3.28
C LEU A 229 -4.82 15.39 2.55
N LEU A 230 -4.32 15.34 1.32
CA LEU A 230 -4.18 14.10 0.58
C LEU A 230 -3.22 13.12 1.31
N ALA A 231 -2.13 13.62 1.90
CA ALA A 231 -1.24 12.81 2.72
C ALA A 231 -1.91 12.30 4.00
N MET A 232 -2.76 13.11 4.64
CA MET A 232 -3.56 12.69 5.79
C MET A 232 -4.55 11.57 5.45
N VAL A 233 -5.15 11.59 4.26
CA VAL A 233 -5.98 10.47 3.77
C VAL A 233 -5.15 9.19 3.68
N GLY A 234 -3.93 9.27 3.12
CA GLY A 234 -2.99 8.14 3.06
C GLY A 234 -2.62 7.59 4.45
N CYS A 235 -2.41 8.47 5.42
CA CYS A 235 -2.19 8.09 6.82
C CYS A 235 -3.41 7.37 7.41
N GLY A 236 -4.61 7.93 7.22
CA GLY A 236 -5.86 7.34 7.70
C GLY A 236 -6.11 5.93 7.17
N VAL A 237 -5.90 5.70 5.87
CA VAL A 237 -6.05 4.37 5.26
C VAL A 237 -4.96 3.40 5.76
N SER A 238 -3.73 3.88 5.98
CA SER A 238 -2.65 3.06 6.56
C SER A 238 -2.97 2.60 7.98
N VAL A 239 -3.51 3.49 8.82
CA VAL A 239 -3.97 3.17 10.18
C VAL A 239 -5.17 2.24 10.13
N LEU A 240 -6.13 2.47 9.23
CA LEU A 240 -7.29 1.60 9.04
C LEU A 240 -6.87 0.18 8.68
N MET A 241 -5.90 0.02 7.78
CA MET A 241 -5.32 -1.28 7.44
C MET A 241 -4.70 -1.94 8.67
N MET A 242 -3.86 -1.23 9.43
CA MET A 242 -3.22 -1.76 10.64
C MET A 242 -4.24 -2.23 11.67
N VAL A 243 -5.19 -1.37 12.02
CA VAL A 243 -6.22 -1.66 13.02
C VAL A 243 -7.14 -2.77 12.52
N GLY A 244 -7.52 -2.75 11.24
CA GLY A 244 -8.35 -3.78 10.62
C GLY A 244 -7.73 -5.17 10.72
N MET A 245 -6.42 -5.29 10.45
CA MET A 245 -5.71 -6.57 10.54
C MET A 245 -5.63 -7.15 11.95
N LEU A 246 -5.78 -6.34 13.01
CA LEU A 246 -5.77 -6.84 14.39
C LEU A 246 -6.92 -7.82 14.68
N PHE A 247 -8.07 -7.61 14.04
CA PHE A 247 -9.28 -8.41 14.27
C PHE A 247 -9.26 -9.78 13.59
N PHE A 248 -8.39 -9.99 12.60
CA PHE A 248 -8.34 -11.24 11.85
C PHE A 248 -7.30 -12.22 12.42
N PRO A 249 -7.54 -13.54 12.34
CA PRO A 249 -6.56 -14.53 12.76
C PRO A 249 -5.36 -14.58 11.78
N GLU A 250 -4.24 -15.08 12.28
CA GLU A 250 -3.03 -15.32 11.46
C GLU A 250 -3.31 -16.37 10.38
N SER A 251 -2.47 -16.40 9.35
CA SER A 251 -2.57 -17.42 8.30
C SER A 251 -2.50 -18.85 8.87
N PRO A 252 -3.46 -19.73 8.51
CA PRO A 252 -3.47 -21.11 9.00
C PRO A 252 -2.26 -21.92 8.50
N GLU A 253 -1.82 -21.69 7.26
CA GLU A 253 -0.66 -22.40 6.69
C GLU A 253 0.63 -22.00 7.41
N TYR A 254 0.76 -20.71 7.75
CA TYR A 254 1.89 -20.23 8.56
C TYR A 254 1.93 -20.88 9.94
N LEU A 255 0.79 -20.95 10.64
CA LEU A 255 0.70 -21.54 11.98
C LEU A 255 1.06 -23.03 11.98
N ILE A 256 0.58 -23.79 11.00
CA ILE A 256 0.92 -25.22 10.83
C ILE A 256 2.42 -25.37 10.56
N SER A 257 2.98 -24.53 9.69
CA SER A 257 4.42 -24.58 9.37
C SER A 257 5.30 -24.30 10.59
N MET A 258 4.84 -23.44 11.51
CA MET A 258 5.56 -23.15 12.75
C MET A 258 5.35 -24.23 13.81
N ALA A 259 4.16 -24.82 13.89
CA ALA A 259 3.92 -25.97 14.77
C ALA A 259 4.85 -27.14 14.42
N GLN A 260 5.05 -27.42 13.12
CA GLN A 260 5.96 -28.48 12.65
C GLN A 260 7.43 -28.25 13.02
N LYS A 261 7.85 -26.99 13.16
CA LYS A 261 9.23 -26.63 13.54
C LYS A 261 9.43 -26.53 15.06
N CYS A 262 8.36 -26.60 15.84
CA CYS A 262 8.42 -26.41 17.28
C CYS A 262 8.71 -27.74 17.99
N GLU A 263 9.78 -27.80 18.78
CA GLU A 263 10.13 -28.97 19.59
C GLU A 263 9.35 -29.02 20.93
N ASP A 264 8.83 -27.88 21.36
CA ASP A 264 8.08 -27.73 22.60
C ASP A 264 6.60 -28.12 22.37
N GLU A 265 6.18 -29.27 22.93
CA GLU A 265 4.84 -29.83 22.72
C GLU A 265 3.72 -28.91 23.24
N GLU A 266 3.96 -28.12 24.29
CA GLU A 266 2.96 -27.18 24.81
C GLU A 266 2.73 -26.04 23.81
N LYS A 267 3.81 -25.45 23.29
CA LYS A 267 3.73 -24.40 22.26
C LYS A 267 3.17 -24.93 20.95
N LYS A 268 3.53 -26.14 20.57
CA LYS A 268 3.03 -26.81 19.37
C LYS A 268 1.52 -27.01 19.44
N SER A 269 1.00 -27.57 20.54
CA SER A 269 -0.45 -27.73 20.75
C SER A 269 -1.17 -26.37 20.66
N ALA A 270 -0.63 -25.33 21.29
CA ALA A 270 -1.22 -23.99 21.23
C ALA A 270 -1.22 -23.38 19.81
N LEU A 271 -0.21 -23.68 18.99
CA LEU A 271 -0.16 -23.26 17.58
C LEU A 271 -1.18 -24.02 16.72
N GLU A 272 -1.34 -25.33 16.95
CA GLU A 272 -2.31 -26.17 16.26
C GLU A 272 -3.75 -25.73 16.57
N ASP A 273 -4.08 -25.46 17.84
CA ASP A 273 -5.39 -24.93 18.26
C ASP A 273 -5.72 -23.61 17.55
N ARG A 274 -4.73 -22.70 17.45
CA ARG A 274 -4.88 -21.43 16.72
C ARG A 274 -5.06 -21.66 15.22
N ALA A 275 -4.38 -22.65 14.64
CA ALA A 275 -4.50 -22.98 13.23
C ALA A 275 -5.90 -23.53 12.91
N ILE A 276 -6.44 -24.41 13.78
CA ILE A 276 -7.80 -24.94 13.68
C ILE A 276 -8.83 -23.81 13.77
N TYR A 277 -8.67 -22.89 14.74
CA TYR A 277 -9.52 -21.71 14.84
C TYR A 277 -9.49 -20.85 13.57
N ALA A 278 -8.30 -20.58 13.03
CA ALA A 278 -8.15 -19.81 11.80
C ALA A 278 -8.81 -20.51 10.60
N LEU A 279 -8.66 -21.84 10.50
CA LEU A 279 -9.32 -22.64 9.46
C LEU A 279 -10.84 -22.58 9.56
N HIS A 280 -11.41 -22.75 10.76
CA HIS A 280 -12.85 -22.61 10.98
C HIS A 280 -13.35 -21.20 10.64
N PHE A 281 -12.60 -20.16 11.00
CA PHE A 281 -12.94 -18.77 10.69
C PHE A 281 -12.95 -18.49 9.18
N TYR A 282 -11.96 -18.99 8.45
CA TYR A 282 -11.80 -18.69 7.01
C TYR A 282 -12.57 -19.62 6.08
N ARG A 283 -12.71 -20.91 6.44
CA ARG A 283 -13.27 -21.97 5.59
C ARG A 283 -14.56 -22.58 6.12
N GLY A 284 -15.08 -22.12 7.26
CA GLY A 284 -16.25 -22.69 7.91
C GLY A 284 -15.96 -24.02 8.62
N ALA A 285 -16.90 -24.47 9.47
CA ALA A 285 -16.74 -25.58 10.41
C ALA A 285 -16.78 -27.00 9.78
N GLY A 286 -16.49 -27.13 8.49
CA GLY A 286 -16.69 -28.38 7.72
C GLY A 286 -15.43 -29.19 7.39
N TYR A 287 -14.27 -28.87 7.98
CA TYR A 287 -13.00 -29.56 7.75
C TYR A 287 -12.57 -30.42 8.94
#